data_AF-A0AAD8BGE7-F1
#
_entry.id   AF-A0AAD8BGE7-F1
#
_cell.length_a   1.000
_cell.length_b   1.000
_cell.length_c   1.000
_cell.angle_alpha   90.00
_cell.angle_beta   90.00
_cell.angle_gamma   90.00
#
_symmetry.space_group_name_H-M   'P 1'
#
loop_
_entity.id
_entity.type
_entity.pdbx_description
1 polymer ?
#
loop_
_entity_poly.entity_id
_entity_poly.type
_entity_poly.pdbx_seq_one_letter_code
_entity_poly.pdbx_strand_id
1 'polypeptide(L)'
;MFVFDNIVATSENDVIDLSSMDNYALLANAQYWMERGNLNIALRFMCQLTGEPRRAASDWINEARLLLETRQSAHALTAYASATGLAHTF
;
A
#
# COMPACT_ATOMS: atom_id res chain seq x y z
N MET A 1 -16.83 -11.05 -12.07
CA MET A 1 -16.18 -9.75 -11.79
C MET A 1 -17.07 -9.03 -10.79
N PHE A 2 -16.63 -8.87 -9.55
CA PHE A 2 -17.42 -8.15 -8.55
C PHE A 2 -17.22 -6.65 -8.78
N VAL A 3 -18.28 -5.94 -9.13
CA VAL A 3 -18.27 -4.49 -9.35
C VAL A 3 -18.76 -3.85 -8.06
N PHE A 4 -17.85 -3.20 -7.35
CA PHE A 4 -18.17 -2.42 -6.16
C PHE A 4 -18.17 -0.94 -6.55
N ASP A 5 -19.35 -0.40 -6.84
CA ASP A 5 -19.54 1.02 -7.14
C ASP A 5 -19.49 1.85 -5.85
N ASN A 6 -18.30 2.10 -5.31
CA ASN A 6 -18.05 3.21 -4.36
C ASN A 6 -16.55 3.57 -4.27
N ILE A 7 -16.02 4.20 -5.32
CA ILE A 7 -14.63 4.70 -5.35
C ILE A 7 -14.65 6.13 -4.82
N VAL A 8 -14.08 6.34 -3.62
CA VAL A 8 -14.08 7.64 -2.93
C VAL A 8 -12.76 8.39 -3.16
N ALA A 9 -11.65 7.67 -3.34
CA ALA A 9 -10.32 8.27 -3.45
C ALA A 9 -9.86 8.38 -4.92
N THR A 10 -9.92 9.60 -5.48
CA THR A 10 -9.39 9.89 -6.82
C THR A 10 -7.96 10.46 -6.82
N SER A 11 -7.41 10.82 -5.65
CA SER A 11 -6.12 11.51 -5.49
C SER A 11 -5.35 11.01 -4.26
N GLU A 12 -4.01 10.94 -4.35
CA GLU A 12 -3.09 10.47 -3.29
C GLU A 12 -3.02 11.42 -2.07
N ASN A 13 -3.46 12.66 -2.22
CA ASN A 13 -3.40 13.71 -1.18
C ASN A 13 -4.73 14.04 -0.50
N ASP A 14 -5.81 13.33 -0.81
CA ASP A 14 -7.06 13.55 -0.07
C ASP A 14 -6.89 13.09 1.38
N VAL A 15 -7.34 13.93 2.31
CA VAL A 15 -7.50 13.53 3.72
C VAL A 15 -8.71 12.59 3.77
N ILE A 16 -8.46 11.33 3.44
CA ILE A 16 -9.49 10.30 3.44
C ILE A 16 -9.72 9.88 4.89
N ASP A 17 -10.88 10.21 5.44
CA ASP A 17 -11.33 9.64 6.70
C ASP A 17 -11.78 8.19 6.49
N LEU A 18 -10.79 7.29 6.54
CA LEU A 18 -10.97 5.85 6.32
C LEU A 18 -11.81 5.18 7.42
N SER A 19 -12.03 5.85 8.56
CA SER A 19 -12.73 5.27 9.71
C SER A 19 -14.25 5.19 9.54
N SER A 20 -14.81 5.96 8.60
CA SER A 20 -16.24 6.01 8.31
C SER A 20 -16.68 5.08 7.16
N MET A 21 -15.74 4.41 6.50
CA MET A 21 -16.00 3.62 5.28
C MET A 21 -16.34 2.16 5.61
N ASP A 22 -17.33 1.60 4.88
CA ASP A 22 -17.66 0.18 4.95
C ASP A 22 -16.57 -0.69 4.29
N ASN A 23 -16.45 -1.95 4.73
CA ASN A 23 -15.45 -2.91 4.27
C ASN A 23 -15.47 -3.11 2.74
N TYR A 24 -16.65 -3.06 2.10
CA TYR A 24 -16.75 -3.14 0.65
C TYR A 24 -16.13 -1.94 -0.07
N ALA A 25 -16.34 -0.73 0.45
CA ALA A 25 -15.73 0.47 -0.10
C ALA A 25 -14.21 0.44 0.11
N LEU A 26 -13.74 -0.01 1.29
CA LEU A 26 -12.31 -0.19 1.56
C LEU A 26 -11.66 -1.16 0.56
N LEU A 27 -12.28 -2.31 0.29
CA LEU A 27 -11.78 -3.29 -0.68
C LEU A 27 -11.78 -2.74 -2.12
N ALA A 28 -12.85 -2.05 -2.52
CA ALA A 28 -12.94 -1.46 -3.86
C ALA A 28 -11.84 -0.42 -4.10
N ASN A 29 -11.59 0.45 -3.12
CA ASN A 29 -10.52 1.45 -3.20
C ASN A 29 -9.14 0.78 -3.14
N ALA A 30 -8.95 -0.25 -2.31
CA ALA A 30 -7.70 -1.01 -2.28
C ALA A 30 -7.38 -1.64 -3.64
N GLN A 31 -8.37 -2.28 -4.28
CA GLN A 31 -8.20 -2.85 -5.61
C GLN A 31 -7.84 -1.79 -6.65
N TYR A 32 -8.54 -0.64 -6.64
CA TYR A 32 -8.27 0.46 -7.55
C TYR A 32 -6.81 0.97 -7.47
N TRP A 33 -6.27 1.14 -6.26
CA TRP A 33 -4.88 1.57 -6.08
C TRP A 33 -3.86 0.46 -6.39
N MET A 34 -4.23 -0.80 -6.14
CA MET A 34 -3.41 -1.95 -6.50
C MET A 34 -3.25 -2.08 -8.02
N GLU A 35 -4.33 -1.91 -8.78
CA GLU A 35 -4.29 -1.92 -10.26
C GLU A 35 -3.42 -0.80 -10.84
N ARG A 36 -3.27 0.31 -10.12
CA ARG A 36 -2.40 1.44 -10.48
C ARG A 36 -0.96 1.28 -9.98
N GLY A 37 -0.65 0.19 -9.30
CA GLY A 37 0.68 -0.09 -8.75
C GLY A 37 1.03 0.68 -7.48
N ASN A 38 0.11 1.45 -6.90
CA ASN A 38 0.34 2.13 -5.63
C ASN A 38 -0.02 1.23 -4.45
N LEU A 39 0.90 0.31 -4.15
CA LEU A 39 0.72 -0.67 -3.08
C LEU A 39 0.65 -0.03 -1.69
N ASN A 40 1.31 1.11 -1.48
CA ASN A 40 1.30 1.83 -0.20
C ASN A 40 -0.12 2.30 0.16
N ILE A 41 -0.81 2.95 -0.77
CA ILE A 41 -2.19 3.41 -0.55
C ILE A 41 -3.12 2.21 -0.42
N ALA A 42 -2.99 1.20 -1.28
CA ALA A 42 -3.80 -0.02 -1.20
C ALA A 42 -3.67 -0.71 0.17
N LEU A 43 -2.44 -0.81 0.70
CA LEU A 43 -2.18 -1.38 2.02
C LEU A 43 -2.86 -0.61 3.15
N ARG A 44 -2.92 0.73 3.07
CA ARG A 44 -3.62 1.56 4.05
C ARG A 44 -5.11 1.24 4.10
N PHE A 45 -5.76 1.13 2.94
CA PHE A 45 -7.17 0.73 2.86
C PHE A 45 -7.41 -0.67 3.45
N MET A 46 -6.53 -1.63 3.11
CA MET A 46 -6.65 -3.00 3.60
C MET A 46 -6.44 -3.12 5.11
N CYS A 47 -5.58 -2.28 5.71
CA CYS A 47 -5.37 -2.24 7.16
C CYS A 47 -6.59 -1.73 7.95
N GLN A 48 -7.48 -0.99 7.30
CA GLN A 48 -8.70 -0.43 7.92
C GLN A 48 -9.87 -1.41 7.93
N LEU A 49 -9.73 -2.56 7.25
CA LEU A 49 -10.73 -3.62 7.30
C LEU A 49 -10.96 -4.07 8.75
N THR A 50 -12.20 -4.43 9.04
CA THR A 50 -12.62 -4.93 10.36
C THR A 50 -13.31 -6.28 10.24
N GLY A 51 -13.34 -7.05 11.34
CA GLY A 51 -14.03 -8.35 11.38
C GLY A 51 -13.42 -9.41 10.47
N GLU A 52 -14.27 -10.22 9.85
CA GLU A 52 -13.88 -11.34 8.97
C GLU A 52 -13.16 -10.91 7.68
N PRO A 53 -13.54 -9.81 6.98
CA PRO A 53 -12.77 -9.30 5.84
C PRO A 53 -11.30 -9.03 6.18
N ARG A 54 -11.02 -8.50 7.39
CA ARG A 54 -9.65 -8.28 7.87
C ARG A 54 -8.89 -9.58 8.05
N ARG A 55 -9.55 -10.61 8.58
CA ARG A 55 -8.94 -11.93 8.78
C ARG A 55 -8.62 -12.59 7.45
N ALA A 56 -9.53 -12.51 6.47
CA ALA A 56 -9.26 -13.02 5.12
C ALA A 56 -8.12 -12.26 4.42
N ALA A 57 -7.98 -10.96 4.69
CA ALA A 57 -6.94 -10.11 4.12
C ALA A 57 -5.59 -10.16 4.85
N SER A 58 -5.48 -10.84 6.00
CA SER A 58 -4.31 -10.73 6.89
C SER A 58 -3.01 -11.13 6.20
N ASP A 59 -3.04 -12.22 5.44
CA ASP A 59 -1.85 -12.77 4.80
C ASP A 59 -1.38 -11.83 3.69
N TRP A 60 -2.32 -11.30 2.90
CA TRP A 60 -2.02 -10.30 1.90
C TRP A 60 -1.44 -9.01 2.51
N ILE A 61 -1.99 -8.54 3.62
CA ILE A 61 -1.50 -7.34 4.34
C ILE A 61 -0.05 -7.55 4.81
N ASN A 62 0.25 -8.73 5.35
CA ASN A 62 1.59 -9.07 5.83
C ASN A 62 2.60 -9.14 4.68
N GLU A 63 2.26 -9.81 3.58
CA GLU A 63 3.14 -9.91 2.41
C GLU A 63 3.36 -8.56 1.72
N ALA A 64 2.31 -7.75 1.59
CA ALA A 64 2.43 -6.40 1.05
C ALA A 64 3.36 -5.53 1.91
N ARG A 65 3.28 -5.64 3.25
CA ARG A 65 4.20 -4.95 4.16
C ARG A 65 5.63 -5.43 3.97
N LEU A 66 5.86 -6.75 3.97
CA LEU A 66 7.19 -7.34 3.79
C LEU A 66 7.85 -6.89 2.48
N LEU A 67 7.07 -6.85 1.40
CA LEU A 67 7.53 -6.39 0.09
C LEU A 67 7.97 -4.91 0.13
N LEU A 68 7.20 -4.04 0.81
CA LEU A 68 7.51 -2.62 0.92
C LEU A 68 8.77 -2.39 1.78
N GLU A 69 8.90 -3.10 2.90
CA GLU A 69 10.09 -3.06 3.75
C GLU A 69 11.33 -3.51 2.98
N THR A 70 11.23 -4.60 2.23
CA THR A 70 12.32 -5.11 1.39
C THR A 70 12.76 -4.09 0.35
N ARG A 71 11.80 -3.42 -0.32
CA ARG A 71 12.09 -2.34 -1.27
C ARG A 71 12.80 -1.18 -0.61
N GLN A 72 12.36 -0.77 0.58
CA GLN A 72 12.98 0.29 1.34
C GLN A 72 14.42 -0.07 1.73
N SER A 73 14.67 -1.29 2.20
CA SER A 73 16.01 -1.79 2.52
C SER A 73 16.91 -1.82 1.28
N ALA A 74 16.42 -2.33 0.14
CA ALA A 74 17.18 -2.36 -1.10
C ALA A 74 17.53 -0.94 -1.59
N HIS A 75 16.60 0.00 -1.47
CA HIS A 75 16.85 1.40 -1.80
C HIS A 75 17.92 2.01 -0.88
N ALA A 76 17.85 1.76 0.43
CA ALA A 76 18.84 2.24 1.39
C ALA A 76 20.25 1.68 1.09
N LEU A 77 20.36 0.38 0.78
CA LEU A 77 21.62 -0.26 0.38
C LEU A 77 22.19 0.34 -0.91
N THR A 78 21.33 0.57 -1.90
CA THR A 78 21.75 1.16 -3.18
C THR A 78 22.22 2.61 -3.01
N ALA A 79 21.50 3.40 -2.20
CA ALA A 79 21.87 4.78 -1.88
C ALA A 79 23.21 4.84 -1.13
N TYR A 80 23.42 3.93 -0.17
CA TYR A 80 24.69 3.80 0.54
C TYR A 80 25.84 3.44 -0.41
N ALA A 81 25.68 2.41 -1.24
CA ALA A 81 26.69 1.99 -2.21
C ALA A 81 27.03 3.08 -3.24
N SER A 82 26.03 3.86 -3.68
CA SER A 82 26.23 4.99 -4.59
C SER A 82 27.03 6.11 -3.92
N ALA A 83 26.70 6.45 -2.66
CA ALA A 83 27.41 7.49 -1.92
C ALA A 83 28.86 7.10 -1.60
N THR A 84 29.11 5.85 -1.21
CA THR A 84 30.48 5.36 -0.95
C THR A 84 31.27 5.18 -2.24
N GLY A 85 30.68 4.62 -3.30
CA GLY A 85 31.31 4.46 -4.60
C GLY A 85 31.74 5.80 -5.21
N LEU A 86 30.90 6.84 -5.09
CA LEU A 86 31.28 8.21 -5.45
C LEU A 86 32.46 8.71 -4.60
N ALA A 87 32.42 8.50 -3.27
CA ALA A 87 33.51 8.92 -2.37
C ALA A 87 34.88 8.29 -2.68
N HIS A 88 34.92 7.12 -3.33
CA HIS A 88 36.17 6.47 -3.76
C HIS A 88 36.73 6.96 -5.10
N THR A 89 36.03 7.87 -5.79
CA THR A 89 36.45 8.41 -7.11
C THR A 89 37.06 9.82 -7.05
N PHE A 90 37.30 10.36 -5.85
CA PHE A 90 38.01 11.63 -5.60
C PHE A 90 39.29 11.37 -4.79
#